data_AF-A0A426Y9B1-F1
#
_entry.id   AF-A0A426Y9B1-F1
#
_cell.length_a   1.000
_cell.length_b   1.000
_cell.length_c   1.000
_cell.angle_alpha   90.00
_cell.angle_beta   90.00
_cell.angle_gamma   90.00
#
_symmetry.space_group_name_H-M   'P 1'
#
loop_
_entity.id
_entity.type
_entity.pdbx_description
1 polymer ?
#
loop_
_entity_poly.entity_id
_entity_poly.type
_entity_poly.pdbx_seq_one_letter_code
_entity_poly.pdbx_strand_id
1 'polypeptide(L)'
;ADRLAAPSLRLHHPSSLSRRLLLPSRLPATSLLRHRRPRVVAMAVETDGANSKPRVLVAEKLGEAGLALLKGLADVDCSYNLSPEELRAKIALCDALIVRSGTKVGRDVFESSGGKLRVVGRAGVGIDNVDLAAATEHGCLVVNAPTANTVAAAEHGIALLTAMARNIPRSDASMKAGRTFLSF
;
A
#
# COMPACT_ATOMS: atom_id res chain seq x y z
N ALA A 1 -28.89 -63.76 42.61
CA ALA A 1 -27.79 -63.24 41.78
C ALA A 1 -28.41 -62.26 40.79
N ASP A 2 -28.05 -60.99 40.69
CA ASP A 2 -27.07 -60.22 41.43
C ASP A 2 -27.50 -58.74 41.32
N ARG A 3 -27.44 -58.00 42.43
CA ARG A 3 -27.77 -56.57 42.48
C ARG A 3 -26.48 -55.80 42.23
N LEU A 4 -26.34 -55.18 41.06
CA LEU A 4 -25.22 -54.26 40.82
C LEU A 4 -25.56 -52.86 41.31
N ALA A 5 -24.89 -52.51 42.42
CA ALA A 5 -24.97 -51.27 43.14
C ALA A 5 -24.37 -50.09 42.36
N ALA A 6 -25.06 -48.95 42.38
CA ALA A 6 -24.52 -47.67 41.92
C ALA A 6 -23.44 -47.16 42.91
N PRO A 7 -22.28 -46.65 42.45
CA PRO A 7 -21.28 -46.07 43.33
C PRO A 7 -21.70 -44.67 43.79
N SER A 8 -21.71 -44.49 45.10
CA SER A 8 -21.93 -43.23 45.82
C SER A 8 -20.85 -42.19 45.49
N LEU A 9 -21.23 -41.11 44.80
CA LEU A 9 -20.42 -39.91 44.58
C LEU A 9 -20.18 -39.19 45.92
N ARG A 10 -18.98 -39.33 46.49
CA ARG A 10 -18.53 -38.49 47.62
C ARG A 10 -18.12 -37.12 47.07
N LEU A 11 -18.89 -36.09 47.39
CA LEU A 11 -18.51 -34.70 47.19
C LEU A 11 -17.34 -34.38 48.14
N HIS A 12 -16.13 -34.27 47.60
CA HIS A 12 -14.99 -33.76 48.33
C HIS A 12 -15.08 -32.23 48.43
N HIS A 13 -15.18 -31.73 49.65
CA HIS A 13 -15.03 -30.33 50.03
C HIS A 13 -13.57 -29.90 49.79
N PRO A 14 -13.26 -28.83 49.02
CA PRO A 14 -11.92 -28.30 48.95
C PRO A 14 -11.72 -27.30 50.09
N SER A 15 -11.27 -27.79 51.25
CA SER A 15 -10.71 -26.94 52.30
C SER A 15 -9.23 -26.70 52.07
N SER A 16 -8.88 -25.41 51.99
CA SER A 16 -7.56 -24.82 52.28
C SER A 16 -6.32 -25.40 51.57
N LEU A 17 -6.00 -24.84 50.41
CA LEU A 17 -4.60 -24.65 50.00
C LEU A 17 -4.45 -23.21 49.49
N SER A 18 -4.11 -22.30 50.41
CA SER A 18 -3.55 -21.00 50.06
C SER A 18 -2.18 -21.22 49.44
N ARG A 19 -2.15 -21.62 48.17
CA ARG A 19 -0.94 -21.55 47.36
C ARG A 19 -0.87 -20.13 46.82
N ARG A 20 -0.21 -19.26 47.58
CA ARG A 20 0.20 -17.92 47.14
C ARG A 20 0.98 -18.13 45.83
N LEU A 21 0.31 -17.92 44.70
CA LEU A 21 0.96 -17.77 43.41
C LEU A 21 1.82 -16.51 43.53
N LEU A 22 3.10 -16.72 43.80
CA LEU A 22 4.13 -15.72 43.65
C LEU A 22 4.13 -15.32 42.17
N LEU A 23 3.34 -14.30 41.85
CA LEU A 23 3.51 -13.58 40.58
C LEU A 23 4.94 -13.06 40.58
N PRO A 24 5.75 -13.35 39.56
CA PRO A 24 7.02 -12.67 39.39
C PRO A 24 6.75 -11.18 39.23
N SER A 25 7.08 -10.43 40.29
CA SER A 25 7.06 -8.98 40.28
C SER A 25 8.22 -8.51 39.39
N ARG A 26 7.92 -8.29 38.11
CA ARG A 26 8.66 -7.54 37.07
C ARG A 26 8.60 -8.31 35.75
N LEU A 27 7.63 -7.95 34.92
CA LEU A 27 7.80 -8.12 33.48
C LEU A 27 9.00 -7.24 33.08
N PRO A 28 10.00 -7.75 32.34
CA PRO A 28 11.03 -6.89 31.77
C PRO A 28 10.30 -5.91 30.87
N ALA A 29 10.57 -4.61 31.06
CA ALA A 29 10.01 -3.56 30.22
C ALA A 29 10.27 -3.95 28.76
N THR A 30 9.20 -4.37 28.06
CA THR A 30 9.23 -4.57 26.62
C THR A 30 9.69 -3.24 26.06
N SER A 31 10.92 -3.24 25.55
CA SER A 31 11.46 -2.16 24.75
C SER A 31 10.39 -1.84 23.71
N LEU A 32 9.63 -0.76 23.95
CA LEU A 32 8.72 -0.17 23.00
C LEU A 32 9.53 -0.06 21.72
N LEU A 33 9.17 -0.89 20.73
CA LEU A 33 9.71 -0.83 19.38
C LEU A 33 9.50 0.61 18.94
N ARG A 34 10.53 1.43 19.10
CA ARG A 34 10.57 2.79 18.56
C ARG A 34 10.39 2.57 17.08
N HIS A 35 9.20 2.92 16.59
CA HIS A 35 8.87 2.92 15.19
C HIS A 35 9.98 3.74 14.52
N ARG A 36 10.94 3.03 13.88
CA ARG A 36 12.05 3.67 13.19
C ARG A 36 11.39 4.51 12.11
N ARG A 37 11.35 5.82 12.32
CA ARG A 37 10.91 6.77 11.29
C ARG A 37 11.70 6.43 10.02
N PRO A 38 11.06 6.33 8.85
CA PRO A 38 11.79 6.10 7.63
C PRO A 38 12.90 7.15 7.55
N ARG A 39 14.15 6.71 7.41
CA ARG A 39 15.25 7.61 7.08
C ARG A 39 14.92 8.15 5.70
N VAL A 40 14.40 9.38 5.66
CA VAL A 40 14.41 10.18 4.43
C VAL A 40 15.89 10.44 4.16
N VAL A 41 16.47 9.62 3.27
CA VAL A 41 17.79 9.92 2.74
C VAL A 41 17.58 11.06 1.75
N ALA A 42 17.74 12.28 2.24
CA ALA A 42 17.92 13.43 1.37
C ALA A 42 19.28 13.26 0.70
N MET A 43 19.31 12.66 -0.50
CA MET A 43 20.49 12.76 -1.34
C MET A 43 20.52 14.19 -1.88
N ALA A 44 21.55 14.93 -1.48
CA ALA A 44 21.88 16.18 -2.14
C ALA A 44 22.23 15.84 -3.58
N VAL A 45 21.35 16.22 -4.48
CA VAL A 45 21.67 16.31 -5.90
C VAL A 45 22.66 17.45 -6.03
N GLU A 46 23.88 17.17 -6.47
CA GLU A 46 24.76 18.20 -7.00
C GLU A 46 24.06 18.81 -8.21
N THR A 47 23.57 20.04 -8.04
CA THR A 47 22.97 20.84 -9.11
C THR A 47 24.11 21.47 -9.90
N ASP A 48 24.56 20.80 -10.94
CA ASP A 48 25.42 21.43 -11.94
C ASP A 48 24.61 22.53 -12.66
N GLY A 49 24.98 23.77 -12.36
CA GLY A 49 24.91 24.94 -13.23
C GLY A 49 23.82 25.05 -14.30
N ALA A 50 22.55 25.11 -13.90
CA ALA A 50 21.52 25.95 -14.55
C ALA A 50 20.28 26.00 -13.65
N ASN A 51 19.81 27.21 -13.35
CA ASN A 51 18.65 27.46 -12.49
C ASN A 51 17.32 27.15 -13.22
N SER A 52 17.16 25.95 -13.76
CA SER A 52 15.91 25.50 -14.38
C SER A 52 15.18 24.50 -13.47
N LYS A 53 13.87 24.71 -13.30
CA LYS A 53 13.02 23.76 -12.57
C LYS A 53 13.11 22.38 -13.25
N PRO A 54 13.22 21.27 -12.50
CA PRO A 54 13.16 19.93 -13.07
C PRO A 54 11.89 19.73 -13.88
N ARG A 55 11.98 18.98 -14.98
CA ARG A 55 10.83 18.67 -15.84
C ARG A 55 10.26 17.30 -15.47
N VAL A 56 9.00 17.30 -15.05
CA VAL A 56 8.29 16.11 -14.56
C VAL A 56 7.19 15.76 -15.56
N LEU A 57 7.25 14.55 -16.11
CA LEU A 57 6.15 13.99 -16.91
C LEU A 57 5.20 13.21 -16.00
N VAL A 58 3.92 13.56 -16.02
CA VAL A 58 2.84 12.83 -15.35
C VAL A 58 2.03 12.09 -16.43
N ALA A 59 2.24 10.77 -16.52
CA ALA A 59 1.68 9.94 -17.58
C ALA A 59 0.27 9.40 -17.26
N GLU A 60 -0.15 9.46 -16.00
CA GLU A 60 -1.45 8.97 -15.52
C GLU A 60 -2.10 9.97 -14.56
N LYS A 61 -3.43 9.94 -14.47
CA LYS A 61 -4.20 10.91 -13.67
C LYS A 61 -3.80 10.86 -12.19
N LEU A 62 -3.47 12.03 -11.64
CA LEU A 62 -3.15 12.23 -10.23
C LEU A 62 -4.19 13.13 -9.58
N GLY A 63 -4.32 13.06 -8.25
CA GLY A 63 -5.17 13.98 -7.49
C GLY A 63 -4.66 15.42 -7.55
N GLU A 64 -5.59 16.38 -7.53
CA GLU A 64 -5.29 17.82 -7.68
C GLU A 64 -4.28 18.33 -6.65
N ALA A 65 -4.42 17.89 -5.37
CA ALA A 65 -3.47 18.25 -4.32
C ALA A 65 -2.03 17.80 -4.63
N GLY A 66 -1.87 16.60 -5.21
CA GLY A 66 -0.56 16.10 -5.62
C GLY A 66 0.03 16.90 -6.79
N LEU A 67 -0.80 17.24 -7.78
CA LEU A 67 -0.39 18.09 -8.90
C LEU A 67 -0.01 19.51 -8.45
N ALA A 68 -0.74 20.08 -7.50
CA ALA A 68 -0.43 21.40 -6.95
C ALA A 68 0.94 21.43 -6.25
N LEU A 69 1.25 20.39 -5.46
CA LEU A 69 2.57 20.24 -4.83
C LEU A 69 3.69 20.12 -5.88
N LEU A 70 3.49 19.30 -6.91
CA LEU A 70 4.48 19.13 -7.98
C LEU A 70 4.74 20.43 -8.75
N LYS A 71 3.69 21.15 -9.13
CA LYS A 71 3.81 22.44 -9.86
C LYS A 71 4.54 23.53 -9.06
N GLY A 72 4.49 23.45 -7.73
CA GLY A 72 5.27 24.33 -6.86
C GLY A 72 6.78 24.10 -7.00
N LEU A 73 7.21 22.88 -7.29
CA LEU A 73 8.61 22.44 -7.26
C LEU A 73 9.24 22.22 -8.64
N ALA A 74 8.42 21.95 -9.66
CA ALA A 74 8.87 21.47 -10.97
C ALA A 74 8.04 22.06 -12.12
N ASP A 75 8.55 21.96 -13.34
CA ASP A 75 7.76 22.14 -14.57
C ASP A 75 7.04 20.82 -14.89
N VAL A 76 5.72 20.83 -14.84
CA VAL A 76 4.90 19.61 -14.87
C VAL A 76 4.15 19.50 -16.19
N ASP A 77 4.51 18.49 -17.00
CA ASP A 77 3.76 18.07 -18.19
C ASP A 77 2.79 16.96 -17.79
N CYS A 78 1.49 17.22 -17.89
CA CYS A 78 0.45 16.21 -17.71
C CYS A 78 0.00 15.71 -19.08
N SER A 79 0.42 14.50 -19.44
CA SER A 79 0.10 13.89 -20.73
C SER A 79 -0.35 12.45 -20.52
N TYR A 80 -1.64 12.21 -20.71
CA TYR A 80 -2.28 10.95 -20.38
C TYR A 80 -2.49 10.08 -21.62
N ASN A 81 -2.59 8.76 -21.41
CA ASN A 81 -2.86 7.77 -22.47
C ASN A 81 -1.82 7.79 -23.61
N LEU A 82 -0.56 8.07 -23.28
CA LEU A 82 0.55 8.06 -24.25
C LEU A 82 0.75 6.66 -24.82
N SER A 83 0.98 6.57 -26.13
CA SER A 83 1.52 5.35 -26.72
C SER A 83 2.96 5.10 -26.23
N PRO A 84 3.48 3.87 -26.32
CA PRO A 84 4.88 3.59 -25.99
C PRO A 84 5.88 4.46 -26.77
N GLU A 85 5.58 4.80 -28.02
CA GLU A 85 6.39 5.69 -28.87
C GLU A 85 6.37 7.12 -28.35
N GLU A 86 5.18 7.65 -28.04
CA GLU A 86 5.01 9.01 -27.53
C GLU A 86 5.66 9.19 -26.15
N LEU A 87 5.55 8.16 -25.29
CA LEU A 87 6.22 8.13 -23.99
C LEU A 87 7.74 8.25 -24.16
N ARG A 88 8.34 7.45 -25.05
CA ARG A 88 9.78 7.49 -25.34
C ARG A 88 10.23 8.82 -25.93
N ALA A 89 9.43 9.42 -26.81
CA ALA A 89 9.75 10.74 -27.36
C ALA A 89 9.77 11.82 -26.27
N LYS A 90 8.82 11.79 -25.33
CA LYS A 90 8.76 12.76 -24.22
C LYS A 90 9.82 12.52 -23.16
N ILE A 91 10.13 11.25 -22.85
CA ILE A 91 11.02 10.92 -21.73
C ILE A 91 12.44 11.44 -21.94
N ALA A 92 12.90 11.53 -23.19
CA ALA A 92 14.21 12.09 -23.57
C ALA A 92 14.43 13.52 -23.04
N LEU A 93 13.34 14.25 -22.73
CA LEU A 93 13.40 15.64 -22.28
C LEU A 93 13.13 15.80 -20.77
N CYS A 94 12.82 14.72 -20.05
CA CYS A 94 12.32 14.79 -18.67
C CYS A 94 13.37 14.32 -17.65
N ASP A 95 13.36 14.95 -16.47
CA ASP A 95 14.20 14.58 -15.34
C ASP A 95 13.51 13.56 -14.43
N ALA A 96 12.17 13.55 -14.44
CA ALA A 96 11.34 12.65 -13.65
C ALA A 96 10.09 12.18 -14.40
N LEU A 97 9.64 10.99 -14.05
CA LEU A 97 8.41 10.38 -14.58
C LEU A 97 7.51 9.95 -13.42
N ILE A 98 6.22 10.30 -13.51
CA ILE A 98 5.19 9.85 -12.58
C ILE A 98 4.21 8.95 -13.34
N VAL A 99 4.09 7.72 -12.87
CA VAL A 99 3.19 6.69 -13.40
C VAL A 99 2.33 6.10 -12.29
N ARG A 100 1.32 5.32 -12.66
CA ARG A 100 0.49 4.55 -11.76
C ARG A 100 0.57 3.06 -12.11
N SER A 101 -0.51 2.45 -12.58
CA SER A 101 -0.54 1.01 -12.92
C SER A 101 -0.73 0.75 -14.40
N GLY A 102 -1.18 1.74 -15.17
CA GLY A 102 -1.45 1.59 -16.60
C GLY A 102 -0.18 1.65 -17.44
N THR A 103 0.71 2.62 -17.17
CA THR A 103 1.93 2.80 -17.97
C THR A 103 2.98 1.76 -17.61
N LYS A 104 3.51 1.08 -18.63
CA LYS A 104 4.66 0.19 -18.51
C LYS A 104 5.96 0.98 -18.73
N VAL A 105 6.86 0.89 -17.77
CA VAL A 105 8.18 1.55 -17.80
C VAL A 105 9.23 0.45 -18.00
N GLY A 106 9.39 0.03 -19.24
CA GLY A 106 10.36 -0.98 -19.65
C GLY A 106 11.76 -0.40 -19.87
N ARG A 107 12.70 -1.28 -20.21
CA ARG A 107 14.08 -0.93 -20.58
C ARG A 107 14.17 0.15 -21.65
N ASP A 108 13.29 0.09 -22.65
CA ASP A 108 13.19 1.03 -23.76
C ASP A 108 12.94 2.48 -23.31
N VAL A 109 12.23 2.68 -22.21
CA VAL A 109 11.98 4.02 -21.62
C VAL A 109 13.28 4.59 -21.03
N PHE A 110 14.05 3.76 -20.32
CA PHE A 110 15.32 4.17 -19.73
C PHE A 110 16.39 4.43 -20.80
N GLU A 111 16.47 3.59 -21.82
CA GLU A 111 17.35 3.79 -22.98
C GLU A 111 17.00 5.08 -23.73
N SER A 112 15.70 5.32 -23.98
CA SER A 112 15.22 6.54 -24.66
C SER A 112 15.48 7.82 -23.85
N SER A 113 15.66 7.71 -22.53
CA SER A 113 15.97 8.87 -21.69
C SER A 113 17.38 9.41 -21.88
N GLY A 114 18.29 8.63 -22.48
CA GLY A 114 19.70 9.02 -22.65
C GLY A 114 20.42 9.33 -21.33
N GLY A 115 19.96 8.76 -20.21
CA GLY A 115 20.49 9.02 -18.87
C GLY A 115 19.96 10.29 -18.20
N LYS A 116 19.05 11.03 -18.84
CA LYS A 116 18.42 12.23 -18.25
C LYS A 116 17.40 11.89 -17.18
N LEU A 117 16.70 10.77 -17.30
CA LEU A 117 15.65 10.39 -16.36
C LEU A 117 16.26 9.91 -15.03
N ARG A 118 16.10 10.70 -13.97
CA ARG A 118 16.74 10.44 -12.67
C ARG A 118 15.83 9.72 -11.68
N VAL A 119 14.52 9.87 -11.83
CA VAL A 119 13.56 9.25 -10.91
C VAL A 119 12.26 8.86 -11.61
N VAL A 120 11.76 7.67 -11.28
CA VAL A 120 10.42 7.19 -11.58
C VAL A 120 9.62 7.09 -10.29
N GLY A 121 8.59 7.91 -10.16
CA GLY A 121 7.62 7.89 -9.06
C GLY A 121 6.37 7.08 -9.43
N ARG A 122 6.16 5.95 -8.76
CA ARG A 122 4.95 5.14 -8.90
C ARG A 122 3.92 5.55 -7.85
N ALA A 123 2.79 6.10 -8.28
CA ALA A 123 1.67 6.49 -7.43
C ALA A 123 0.83 5.30 -6.92
N GLY A 124 1.44 4.44 -6.10
CA GLY A 124 0.80 3.29 -5.46
C GLY A 124 1.81 2.33 -4.80
N VAL A 125 1.32 1.22 -4.25
CA VAL A 125 2.12 0.21 -3.53
C VAL A 125 3.03 -0.65 -4.43
N GLY A 126 2.47 -1.50 -5.31
CA GLY A 126 3.24 -2.33 -6.26
C GLY A 126 4.14 -1.55 -7.24
N ILE A 127 5.15 -2.20 -7.80
CA ILE A 127 6.10 -1.63 -8.77
C ILE A 127 6.38 -2.59 -9.92
N ASP A 128 5.47 -3.53 -10.16
CA ASP A 128 5.52 -4.57 -11.18
C ASP A 128 5.50 -4.03 -12.62
N ASN A 129 5.10 -2.77 -12.80
CA ASN A 129 5.08 -2.10 -14.09
C ASN A 129 6.38 -1.35 -14.43
N VAL A 130 7.42 -1.46 -13.61
CA VAL A 130 8.72 -0.79 -13.80
C VAL A 130 9.84 -1.83 -13.84
N ASP A 131 10.68 -1.79 -14.86
CA ASP A 131 11.90 -2.61 -14.94
C ASP A 131 12.97 -2.06 -13.98
N LEU A 132 13.06 -2.64 -12.79
CA LEU A 132 13.98 -2.21 -11.74
C LEU A 132 15.46 -2.48 -12.08
N ALA A 133 15.72 -3.50 -12.90
CA ALA A 133 17.08 -3.82 -13.33
C ALA A 133 17.57 -2.76 -14.31
N ALA A 134 16.76 -2.46 -15.34
CA ALA A 134 17.07 -1.39 -16.28
C ALA A 134 17.18 -0.02 -15.58
N ALA A 135 16.29 0.27 -14.62
CA ALA A 135 16.37 1.50 -13.83
C ALA A 135 17.72 1.62 -13.10
N THR A 136 18.16 0.54 -12.45
CA THR A 136 19.43 0.50 -11.71
C THR A 136 20.63 0.70 -12.64
N GLU A 137 20.65 0.00 -13.78
CA GLU A 137 21.72 0.13 -14.79
C GLU A 137 21.85 1.55 -15.34
N HIS A 138 20.73 2.27 -15.46
CA HIS A 138 20.68 3.65 -15.97
C HIS A 138 20.80 4.70 -14.85
N GLY A 139 21.06 4.30 -13.60
CA GLY A 139 21.18 5.21 -12.47
C GLY A 139 19.88 5.94 -12.09
N CYS A 140 18.73 5.36 -12.44
CA CYS A 140 17.41 5.92 -12.20
C CYS A 140 16.80 5.36 -10.91
N LEU A 141 16.39 6.24 -9.99
CA LEU A 141 15.73 5.84 -8.74
C LEU A 141 14.26 5.50 -8.99
N VAL A 142 13.78 4.42 -8.40
CA VAL A 142 12.35 4.07 -8.41
C VAL A 142 11.78 4.23 -7.01
N VAL A 143 10.74 5.06 -6.87
CA VAL A 143 10.06 5.32 -5.59
C VAL A 143 8.57 5.00 -5.70
N ASN A 144 7.99 4.49 -4.61
CA ASN A 144 6.59 4.10 -4.55
C ASN A 144 5.89 4.70 -3.32
N ALA A 145 4.57 4.45 -3.20
CA ALA A 145 3.75 4.92 -2.08
C ALA A 145 3.19 3.72 -1.28
N PRO A 146 3.99 3.09 -0.40
CA PRO A 146 3.69 1.77 0.18
C PRO A 146 2.51 1.77 1.16
N THR A 147 2.16 2.92 1.74
CA THR A 147 1.07 3.05 2.73
C THR A 147 -0.16 3.77 2.20
N ALA A 148 -0.15 4.19 0.93
CA ALA A 148 -1.17 5.08 0.38
C ALA A 148 -2.59 4.50 0.36
N ASN A 149 -2.73 3.17 0.39
CA ASN A 149 -4.02 2.48 0.39
C ASN A 149 -4.35 1.78 1.71
N THR A 150 -3.50 1.88 2.75
CA THR A 150 -3.67 1.07 3.97
C THR A 150 -5.01 1.30 4.64
N VAL A 151 -5.40 2.57 4.82
CA VAL A 151 -6.68 2.94 5.46
C VAL A 151 -7.87 2.53 4.59
N ALA A 152 -7.86 2.91 3.32
CA ALA A 152 -8.93 2.59 2.38
C ALA A 152 -9.14 1.07 2.22
N ALA A 153 -8.07 0.28 2.20
CA ALA A 153 -8.14 -1.18 2.15
C ALA A 153 -8.74 -1.77 3.44
N ALA A 154 -8.38 -1.22 4.61
CA ALA A 154 -8.96 -1.64 5.89
C ALA A 154 -10.46 -1.32 5.98
N GLU A 155 -10.85 -0.10 5.60
CA GLU A 155 -12.25 0.31 5.53
C GLU A 155 -13.05 -0.58 4.58
N HIS A 156 -12.51 -0.84 3.40
CA HIS A 156 -13.14 -1.72 2.43
C HIS A 156 -13.28 -3.15 2.95
N GLY A 157 -12.26 -3.68 3.65
CA GLY A 157 -12.33 -4.99 4.29
C GLY A 157 -13.46 -5.11 5.31
N ILE A 158 -13.59 -4.12 6.20
CA ILE A 158 -14.68 -4.09 7.21
C ILE A 158 -16.05 -3.98 6.53
N ALA A 159 -16.15 -3.15 5.49
CA ALA A 159 -17.38 -3.01 4.71
C ALA A 159 -17.78 -4.35 4.05
N LEU A 160 -16.84 -5.08 3.45
CA LEU A 160 -17.09 -6.39 2.86
C LEU A 160 -17.51 -7.43 3.91
N LEU A 161 -16.85 -7.48 5.07
CA LEU A 161 -17.23 -8.39 6.16
C LEU A 161 -18.68 -8.13 6.61
N THR A 162 -19.04 -6.87 6.80
CA THR A 162 -20.40 -6.48 7.22
C THR A 162 -21.44 -6.79 6.12
N ALA A 163 -21.11 -6.53 4.86
CA ALA A 163 -21.96 -6.81 3.71
C ALA A 163 -22.25 -8.31 3.56
N MET A 164 -21.24 -9.16 3.76
CA MET A 164 -21.40 -10.61 3.72
C MET A 164 -22.23 -11.12 4.91
N ALA A 165 -21.93 -10.67 6.14
CA ALA A 165 -22.65 -11.10 7.34
C ALA A 165 -24.16 -10.79 7.29
N ARG A 166 -24.55 -9.76 6.53
CA ARG A 166 -25.96 -9.33 6.39
C ARG A 166 -26.56 -9.62 5.02
N ASN A 167 -25.85 -10.39 4.18
CA ASN A 167 -26.30 -10.76 2.83
C ASN A 167 -26.74 -9.54 2.00
N ILE A 168 -26.08 -8.40 2.18
CA ILE A 168 -26.46 -7.11 1.59
C ILE A 168 -26.41 -7.17 0.06
N PRO A 169 -25.34 -7.69 -0.59
CA PRO A 169 -25.27 -7.71 -2.05
C PRO A 169 -26.41 -8.53 -2.69
N ARG A 170 -26.76 -9.67 -2.08
CA ARG A 170 -27.88 -10.52 -2.55
C ARG A 170 -29.22 -9.83 -2.36
N SER A 171 -29.41 -9.13 -1.25
CA SER A 171 -30.63 -8.38 -0.95
C SER A 171 -30.83 -7.20 -1.90
N ASP A 172 -29.78 -6.42 -2.14
CA ASP A 172 -29.75 -5.33 -3.12
C ASP A 172 -30.11 -5.82 -4.53
N ALA A 173 -29.50 -6.93 -4.98
CA ALA A 173 -29.81 -7.54 -6.28
C ALA A 173 -31.25 -8.05 -6.37
N SER A 174 -31.81 -8.63 -5.29
CA SER A 174 -33.20 -9.10 -5.24
C SER A 174 -34.20 -7.95 -5.35
N MET A 175 -33.98 -6.88 -4.58
CA MET A 175 -34.83 -5.69 -4.60
C MET A 175 -34.84 -5.03 -5.98
N LYS A 176 -33.67 -4.87 -6.61
CA LYS A 176 -33.56 -4.32 -7.98
C LYS A 176 -34.28 -5.18 -9.02
N ALA A 177 -34.43 -6.48 -8.76
CA ALA A 177 -35.16 -7.40 -9.62
C ALA A 177 -36.66 -7.55 -9.24
N GLY A 178 -37.19 -6.69 -8.36
CA GLY A 178 -38.60 -6.69 -7.97
C GLY A 178 -38.99 -7.84 -7.04
N ARG A 179 -38.03 -8.56 -6.44
CA ARG A 179 -38.27 -9.67 -5.52
C ARG A 179 -38.10 -9.20 -4.07
N THR A 180 -39.21 -9.12 -3.33
CA THR A 180 -39.26 -8.60 -1.96
C THR A 180 -39.14 -9.65 -0.85
N PHE A 181 -39.22 -10.94 -1.18
CA PHE A 181 -39.11 -12.03 -0.21
C PHE A 181 -37.80 -12.81 -0.39
N LEU A 182 -36.86 -12.59 0.54
CA LEU A 182 -35.66 -13.41 0.68
C LEU A 182 -35.87 -14.36 1.86
N SER A 183 -36.02 -15.65 1.58
CA SER A 183 -35.94 -16.70 2.60
C SER A 183 -34.54 -16.68 3.22
N PHE A 184 -34.47 -16.48 4.54
CA PHE A 184 -33.27 -16.58 5.35
C PHE A 184 -32.93 -18.05 5.64
#